data_AF-A0AA97AG28-F1
#
_entry.id   AF-A0AA97AG28-F1
#
_cell.length_a   1.000
_cell.length_b   1.000
_cell.length_c   1.000
_cell.angle_alpha   90.00
_cell.angle_beta   90.00
_cell.angle_gamma   90.00
#
_symmetry.space_group_name_H-M   'P 1'
#
loop_
_entity.id
_entity.type
_entity.pdbx_description
1 polymer ?
#
loop_
_entity_poly.entity_id
_entity_poly.type
_entity_poly.pdbx_seq_one_letter_code
_entity_poly.pdbx_strand_id
1 'polypeptide(L)'
;MITPTSNYGFPPNLPTQHDSSSRPKDRERSSPSDWSMLNSLTAARLRRYLQKTEDLTAEKIERACHLLEIYHIVYRHDLLLLRRQGYFGKCPPPTSQQLQQMAQRLTDAEGQIYSTQYILLGLKTLALYLKTQK
;
A
#
# COMPACT_ATOMS: atom_id res chain seq x y z
N MET A 1 -7.32 -60.37 41.68
CA MET A 1 -6.26 -60.08 42.67
C MET A 1 -5.08 -59.43 41.95
N ILE A 2 -4.41 -58.48 42.59
CA ILE A 2 -3.08 -57.93 42.26
C ILE A 2 -2.83 -57.52 40.79
N THR A 3 -2.90 -56.21 40.53
CA THR A 3 -2.17 -55.54 39.44
C THR A 3 -0.98 -54.77 40.03
N PRO A 4 0.27 -54.95 39.56
CA PRO A 4 1.40 -54.21 40.09
C PRO A 4 1.59 -52.81 39.46
N THR A 5 1.84 -51.84 40.34
CA THR A 5 2.66 -50.61 40.21
C THR A 5 3.48 -50.50 38.91
N SER A 6 3.51 -49.38 38.17
CA SER A 6 4.21 -48.10 38.50
C SER A 6 4.04 -47.11 37.32
N ASN A 7 4.24 -45.79 37.41
CA ASN A 7 4.58 -44.88 38.51
C ASN A 7 4.04 -43.46 38.21
N TYR A 8 3.76 -42.62 39.21
CA TYR A 8 3.54 -41.18 39.00
C TYR A 8 4.88 -40.44 38.97
N GLY A 9 5.07 -39.46 38.07
CA GLY A 9 6.41 -38.83 37.93
C GLY A 9 6.57 -37.67 36.92
N PHE A 10 5.59 -36.77 36.80
CA PHE A 10 5.75 -35.53 36.01
C PHE A 10 5.87 -34.28 36.90
N PRO A 11 7.08 -33.77 37.16
CA PRO A 11 7.31 -32.38 37.56
C PRO A 11 7.57 -31.49 36.33
N PRO A 12 7.16 -30.21 36.33
CA PRO A 12 7.44 -29.28 35.23
C PRO A 12 8.81 -28.59 35.39
N ASN A 13 9.47 -28.25 34.27
CA ASN A 13 9.92 -26.89 33.91
C ASN A 13 10.82 -26.87 32.64
N LEU A 14 10.75 -25.77 31.89
CA LEU A 14 11.71 -25.33 30.85
C LEU A 14 12.81 -24.45 31.51
N PRO A 15 13.85 -23.89 30.80
CA PRO A 15 14.14 -23.86 29.36
C PRO A 15 15.54 -24.50 29.06
N THR A 16 16.46 -24.14 28.13
CA THR A 16 16.65 -22.98 27.22
C THR A 16 17.69 -23.26 26.11
N GLN A 17 17.46 -22.77 24.87
CA GLN A 17 18.44 -22.62 23.75
C GLN A 17 19.03 -23.97 23.19
N HIS A 18 19.68 -24.07 22.01
CA HIS A 18 19.90 -23.15 20.86
C HIS A 18 19.98 -23.95 19.53
N ASP A 19 20.01 -23.23 18.40
CA ASP A 19 20.32 -23.70 17.02
C ASP A 19 19.35 -24.73 16.35
N SER A 20 19.18 -24.75 15.02
CA SER A 20 19.82 -23.92 13.98
C SER A 20 18.88 -23.43 12.87
N SER A 21 18.88 -22.11 12.67
CA SER A 21 18.93 -21.44 11.36
C SER A 21 18.05 -21.94 10.19
N SER A 22 16.73 -22.03 10.36
CA SER A 22 15.78 -21.82 9.24
C SER A 22 15.40 -20.35 9.11
N ARG A 23 16.39 -19.50 8.80
CA ARG A 23 16.19 -18.07 8.55
C ARG A 23 15.96 -17.85 7.05
N PRO A 24 14.78 -17.41 6.59
CA PRO A 24 14.58 -17.09 5.17
C PRO A 24 15.60 -16.04 4.73
N LYS A 25 16.40 -16.36 3.72
CA LYS A 25 17.45 -15.47 3.18
C LYS A 25 16.90 -14.36 2.28
N ASP A 26 15.62 -14.03 2.37
CA ASP A 26 15.07 -12.88 1.68
C ASP A 26 15.22 -11.60 2.50
N ARG A 27 16.44 -11.08 2.39
CA ARG A 27 16.73 -9.65 2.44
C ARG A 27 16.13 -8.97 1.21
N GLU A 28 14.83 -9.20 0.95
CA GLU A 28 14.03 -8.35 0.09
C GLU A 28 14.25 -6.92 0.61
N ARG A 29 15.02 -6.13 -0.16
CA ARG A 29 14.83 -4.68 -0.15
C ARG A 29 13.40 -4.50 -0.63
N SER A 30 12.47 -4.44 0.32
CA SER A 30 11.03 -4.38 0.06
C SER A 30 10.78 -3.11 -0.74
N SER A 31 10.79 -3.27 -2.07
CA SER A 31 10.50 -2.23 -3.02
C SER A 31 9.20 -1.59 -2.57
N PRO A 32 9.17 -0.27 -2.32
CA PRO A 32 7.97 0.36 -1.81
C PRO A 32 6.83 0.02 -2.76
N SER A 33 5.80 -0.64 -2.22
CA SER A 33 4.61 -0.98 -2.99
C SER A 33 4.07 0.27 -3.66
N ASP A 34 3.49 0.12 -4.84
CA ASP A 34 2.96 1.20 -5.68
C ASP A 34 2.18 2.23 -4.85
N TRP A 35 1.36 1.74 -3.91
CA TRP A 35 0.54 2.52 -2.98
C TRP A 35 1.34 3.28 -1.92
N SER A 36 2.47 2.73 -1.43
CA SER A 36 3.40 3.46 -0.56
C SER A 36 4.29 4.44 -1.32
N MET A 37 4.62 4.19 -2.59
CA MET A 37 5.27 5.17 -3.46
C MET A 37 4.36 6.38 -3.66
N LEU A 38 3.12 6.16 -4.12
CA LEU A 38 2.12 7.20 -4.30
C LEU A 38 1.83 7.94 -2.98
N ASN A 39 1.64 7.24 -1.86
CA ASN A 39 1.38 7.87 -0.57
C ASN A 39 2.58 8.70 -0.02
N SER A 40 3.81 8.35 -0.40
CA SER A 40 5.03 9.12 -0.07
C SER A 40 5.28 10.33 -0.98
N LEU A 41 4.52 10.45 -2.08
CA LEU A 41 4.58 11.55 -3.01
C LEU A 41 3.72 12.74 -2.51
N THR A 42 3.86 13.86 -3.21
CA THR A 42 2.99 15.04 -3.11
C THR A 42 2.74 15.56 -4.53
N ALA A 43 1.61 16.24 -4.77
CA ALA A 43 1.32 16.85 -6.06
C ALA A 43 2.48 17.73 -6.58
N ALA A 44 3.06 18.57 -5.71
CA ALA A 44 4.23 19.39 -6.05
C ALA A 44 5.48 18.58 -6.47
N ARG A 45 5.69 17.36 -5.92
CA ARG A 45 6.74 16.45 -6.40
C ARG A 45 6.34 15.80 -7.72
N LEU A 46 5.11 15.32 -7.86
CA LEU A 46 4.62 14.71 -9.10
C LEU A 46 4.74 15.69 -10.27
N ARG A 47 4.26 16.93 -10.08
CA ARG A 47 4.40 18.04 -11.04
C ARG A 47 5.84 18.19 -11.53
N ARG A 48 6.83 18.20 -10.62
CA ARG A 48 8.25 18.31 -10.96
C ARG A 48 8.83 17.10 -11.69
N TYR A 49 8.26 15.90 -11.54
CA TYR A 49 8.66 14.73 -12.34
C TYR A 49 8.00 14.71 -13.72
N LEU A 50 6.74 15.15 -13.82
CA LEU A 50 6.00 15.21 -15.09
C LEU A 50 6.43 16.42 -15.96
N GLN A 51 6.80 17.54 -15.36
CA GLN A 51 7.37 18.71 -16.06
C GLN A 51 8.76 18.45 -16.68
N LYS A 52 9.39 17.30 -16.38
CA LYS A 52 10.60 16.83 -17.07
C LYS A 52 10.30 15.99 -18.31
N THR A 53 9.04 15.64 -18.57
CA THR A 53 8.61 14.94 -19.77
C THR A 53 8.15 15.98 -20.79
N GLU A 54 8.88 16.12 -21.89
CA GLU A 54 8.57 17.13 -22.92
C GLU A 54 7.21 16.85 -23.61
N ASP A 55 6.74 15.59 -23.58
CA ASP A 55 5.46 15.14 -24.15
C ASP A 55 4.20 15.47 -23.32
N LEU A 56 4.35 15.99 -22.09
CA LEU A 56 3.20 16.26 -21.20
C LEU A 56 2.76 17.73 -21.22
N THR A 57 1.60 17.97 -21.85
CA THR A 57 0.88 19.25 -21.75
C THR A 57 0.49 19.56 -20.30
N ALA A 58 0.47 20.85 -19.94
CA ALA A 58 0.17 21.31 -18.59
C ALA A 58 -1.13 20.70 -18.01
N GLU A 59 -2.20 20.61 -18.81
CA GLU A 59 -3.45 19.95 -18.41
C GLU A 59 -3.26 18.50 -17.94
N LYS A 60 -2.45 17.69 -18.63
CA LYS A 60 -2.19 16.30 -18.23
C LYS A 60 -1.46 16.26 -16.88
N ILE A 61 -0.59 17.25 -16.63
CA ILE A 61 0.14 17.39 -15.36
C ILE A 61 -0.81 17.79 -14.23
N GLU A 62 -1.70 18.75 -14.45
CA GLU A 62 -2.71 19.15 -13.45
C GLU A 62 -3.65 17.99 -13.13
N ARG A 63 -4.24 17.33 -14.14
CA ARG A 63 -5.13 16.16 -13.95
C ARG A 63 -4.42 15.01 -13.21
N ALA A 64 -3.14 14.77 -13.50
CA ALA A 64 -2.34 13.78 -12.77
C ALA A 64 -2.07 14.16 -11.31
N CYS A 65 -1.88 15.45 -11.01
CA CYS A 65 -1.76 15.96 -9.65
C CYS A 65 -3.09 15.86 -8.89
N HIS A 66 -4.19 16.24 -9.54
CA HIS A 66 -5.55 16.18 -9.02
C HIS A 66 -6.00 14.76 -8.68
N LEU A 67 -5.72 13.79 -9.57
CA LEU A 67 -5.90 12.35 -9.32
C LEU A 67 -5.10 11.87 -8.08
N LEU A 68 -3.86 12.35 -7.90
CA LEU A 68 -3.05 12.02 -6.73
C LEU A 68 -3.60 12.64 -5.44
N GLU A 69 -4.13 13.87 -5.49
CA GLU A 69 -4.75 14.54 -4.34
C GLU A 69 -6.07 13.87 -3.92
N ILE A 70 -6.93 13.54 -4.88
CA ILE A 70 -8.16 12.76 -4.66
C ILE A 70 -7.81 11.37 -4.10
N TYR A 71 -6.75 10.72 -4.61
CA TYR A 71 -6.21 9.50 -4.01
C TYR A 71 -5.79 9.71 -2.56
N HIS A 72 -4.99 10.75 -2.26
CA HIS A 72 -4.56 11.03 -0.89
C HIS A 72 -5.73 11.27 0.06
N ILE A 73 -6.78 12.00 -0.36
CA ILE A 73 -7.96 12.31 0.46
C ILE A 73 -8.67 11.02 0.89
N VAL A 74 -9.01 10.16 -0.07
CA VAL A 74 -9.73 8.90 0.21
C VAL A 74 -8.81 7.88 0.91
N TYR A 75 -7.62 7.64 0.36
CA TYR A 75 -6.74 6.58 0.83
C TYR A 75 -6.11 6.86 2.19
N ARG A 76 -5.73 8.11 2.52
CA ARG A 76 -5.15 8.42 3.84
C ARG A 76 -6.19 8.40 4.96
N HIS A 77 -7.44 8.75 4.67
CA HIS A 77 -8.55 8.60 5.62
C HIS A 77 -8.69 7.14 6.05
N ASP A 78 -8.82 6.23 5.08
CA ASP A 78 -9.05 4.82 5.40
C ASP A 78 -7.79 4.12 5.94
N LEU A 79 -6.59 4.55 5.52
CA LEU A 79 -5.34 4.07 6.13
C LEU A 79 -5.22 4.52 7.61
N LEU A 80 -5.79 5.67 7.98
CA LEU A 80 -5.89 6.09 9.38
C LEU A 80 -6.92 5.24 10.14
N LEU A 81 -8.07 4.91 9.55
CA LEU A 81 -9.05 3.99 10.15
C LEU A 81 -8.45 2.59 10.37
N LEU A 82 -7.78 2.03 9.36
CA LEU A 82 -7.04 0.77 9.44
C LEU A 82 -6.01 0.78 10.58
N ARG A 83 -5.22 1.87 10.71
CA ARG A 83 -4.27 2.02 11.83
C ARG A 83 -4.96 2.07 13.19
N ARG A 84 -6.12 2.73 13.32
CA ARG A 84 -6.93 2.74 14.55
C ARG A 84 -7.52 1.36 14.88
N GLN A 85 -7.68 0.49 13.88
CA GLN A 85 -8.04 -0.94 14.03
C GLN A 85 -6.81 -1.85 14.28
N GLY A 86 -5.61 -1.29 14.44
CA GLY A 86 -4.38 -2.05 14.72
C GLY A 86 -3.60 -2.52 13.48
N TYR A 87 -3.93 -2.02 12.28
CA TYR A 87 -3.19 -2.38 11.07
C TYR A 87 -1.87 -1.60 10.94
N PHE A 88 -0.75 -2.32 11.06
CA PHE A 88 0.62 -1.80 10.87
C PHE A 88 1.34 -2.39 9.64
N GLY A 89 0.60 -2.99 8.70
CA GLY A 89 1.16 -3.64 7.51
C GLY A 89 1.65 -2.69 6.40
N LYS A 90 2.15 -3.28 5.30
CA LYS A 90 2.47 -2.57 4.06
C LYS A 90 1.21 -1.85 3.53
N CYS A 91 1.37 -0.73 2.82
CA CYS A 91 0.24 0.00 2.21
C CYS A 91 -0.57 -0.92 1.26
N PRO A 92 -1.84 -1.25 1.56
CA PRO A 92 -2.66 -2.12 0.72
C PRO A 92 -3.07 -1.45 -0.60
N PRO A 93 -3.51 -2.23 -1.61
CA PRO A 93 -4.15 -1.65 -2.80
C PRO A 93 -5.47 -0.94 -2.44
N PRO A 94 -5.86 0.10 -3.18
CA PRO A 94 -7.15 0.75 -2.99
C PRO A 94 -8.29 -0.19 -3.33
N THR A 95 -9.35 -0.18 -2.52
CA THR A 95 -10.54 -1.03 -2.72
C THR A 95 -11.41 -0.51 -3.87
N SER A 96 -12.29 -1.35 -4.42
CA SER A 96 -13.24 -0.92 -5.46
C SER A 96 -14.13 0.24 -5.03
N GLN A 97 -14.51 0.31 -3.74
CA GLN A 97 -15.27 1.44 -3.19
C GLN A 97 -14.44 2.73 -3.15
N GLN A 98 -13.17 2.64 -2.73
CA GLN A 98 -12.25 3.79 -2.77
C GLN A 98 -12.05 4.30 -4.20
N LEU A 99 -11.84 3.40 -5.17
CA LEU A 99 -11.71 3.74 -6.59
C LEU A 99 -13.00 4.39 -7.13
N GLN A 100 -14.18 3.98 -6.65
CA GLN A 100 -15.46 4.60 -7.01
C GLN A 100 -15.63 5.99 -6.40
N GLN A 101 -15.23 6.20 -5.14
CA GLN A 101 -15.22 7.53 -4.52
C GLN A 101 -14.22 8.48 -5.19
N MET A 102 -13.04 7.96 -5.60
CA MET A 102 -12.06 8.72 -6.38
C MET A 102 -12.60 9.08 -7.76
N ALA A 103 -13.26 8.15 -8.45
CA ALA A 103 -13.90 8.40 -9.74
C ALA A 103 -14.98 9.47 -9.64
N GLN A 104 -15.90 9.35 -8.67
CA GLN A 104 -16.97 10.33 -8.45
C GLN A 104 -16.39 11.73 -8.19
N ARG A 105 -15.43 11.86 -7.26
CA ARG A 105 -14.79 13.16 -6.95
C ARG A 105 -14.10 13.79 -8.16
N LEU A 106 -13.46 12.99 -9.02
CA LEU A 106 -12.83 13.49 -10.24
C LEU A 106 -13.88 13.92 -11.28
N THR A 107 -15.00 13.20 -11.36
CA THR A 107 -16.16 13.58 -12.20
C THR A 107 -16.88 14.83 -11.70
N ASP A 108 -17.05 15.00 -10.39
CA ASP A 108 -17.66 16.19 -9.79
C ASP A 108 -16.82 17.45 -10.03
N ALA A 109 -15.50 17.30 -10.14
CA ALA A 109 -14.54 18.42 -10.25
C ALA A 109 -14.06 18.73 -11.68
N GLU A 110 -14.03 17.74 -12.59
CA GLU A 110 -13.67 17.94 -14.02
C GLU A 110 -14.86 17.84 -14.98
N GLY A 111 -16.06 17.49 -14.49
CA GLY A 111 -17.29 17.36 -15.29
C GLY A 111 -17.34 16.13 -16.21
N GLN A 112 -16.29 15.31 -16.24
CA GLN A 112 -16.16 14.13 -17.09
C GLN A 112 -16.37 12.83 -16.29
N ILE A 113 -17.19 11.90 -16.80
CA ILE A 113 -17.42 10.59 -16.16
C ILE A 113 -16.16 9.72 -16.26
N TYR A 114 -15.66 9.25 -15.11
CA TYR A 114 -14.51 8.34 -15.01
C TYR A 114 -14.90 6.96 -14.50
N SER A 115 -14.24 5.91 -15.01
CA SER A 115 -14.42 4.54 -14.52
C SER A 115 -13.41 4.20 -13.41
N THR A 116 -13.78 3.30 -12.50
CA THR A 116 -12.87 2.79 -11.45
C THR A 116 -11.61 2.14 -12.03
N GLN A 117 -11.73 1.53 -13.22
CA GLN A 117 -10.60 1.00 -13.98
C GLN A 117 -9.66 2.10 -14.50
N TYR A 118 -10.20 3.23 -14.97
CA TYR A 118 -9.41 4.39 -15.40
C TYR A 118 -8.62 4.99 -14.23
N ILE A 119 -9.27 5.18 -13.08
CA ILE A 119 -8.61 5.64 -11.84
C ILE A 119 -7.48 4.67 -11.43
N LEU A 120 -7.76 3.36 -11.40
CA LEU A 120 -6.77 2.35 -11.02
C LEU A 120 -5.59 2.28 -12.00
N LEU A 121 -5.85 2.42 -13.31
CA LEU A 121 -4.83 2.44 -14.35
C LEU A 121 -3.99 3.72 -14.26
N GLY A 122 -4.61 4.88 -14.02
CA GLY A 122 -3.92 6.14 -13.79
C GLY A 122 -2.95 6.05 -12.61
N LEU A 123 -3.43 5.59 -11.46
CA LEU A 123 -2.59 5.39 -10.26
C LEU A 123 -1.44 4.40 -10.50
N LYS A 124 -1.69 3.28 -11.20
CA LYS A 124 -0.63 2.32 -11.58
C LYS A 124 0.39 2.93 -12.55
N THR A 125 -0.05 3.71 -13.54
CA THR A 125 0.83 4.41 -14.48
C THR A 125 1.71 5.43 -13.75
N LEU A 126 1.16 6.19 -12.80
CA LEU A 126 1.92 7.10 -11.94
C LEU A 126 2.95 6.33 -11.10
N ALA A 127 2.56 5.23 -10.46
CA ALA A 127 3.47 4.38 -9.68
C ALA A 127 4.59 3.77 -10.53
N LEU A 128 4.30 3.37 -11.77
CA LEU A 128 5.28 2.84 -12.73
C LEU A 128 6.27 3.93 -13.19
N TYR A 129 5.77 5.11 -13.54
CA TYR A 129 6.61 6.26 -13.92
C TYR A 129 7.57 6.68 -12.78
N LEU A 130 7.12 6.62 -11.53
CA LEU A 130 7.96 6.88 -10.36
C LEU A 130 9.02 5.79 -10.09
N LYS A 131 8.90 4.60 -10.71
CA LYS A 131 9.93 3.55 -10.68
C LYS A 131 11.00 3.75 -11.77
N THR A 132 10.65 4.35 -12.91
CA THR A 132 11.61 4.65 -14.00
C THR A 132 12.36 5.97 -13.80
N GLN A 133 11.86 6.85 -12.92
CA GLN A 133 12.51 8.10 -12.50
C GLN A 133 13.48 7.93 -11.31
N LYS A 134 14.15 6.77 -11.19
CA LYS A 134 14.83 6.34 -9.96
C LYS A 134 16.16 5.64 -10.18
#